data_AF-A0A3S3PC92-F1
#
_entry.id   AF-A0A3S3PC92-F1
#
_cell.length_a   1.000
_cell.length_b   1.000
_cell.length_c   1.000
_cell.angle_alpha   90.00
_cell.angle_beta   90.00
_cell.angle_gamma   90.00
#
_symmetry.space_group_name_H-M   'P 1'
#
loop_
_entity.id
_entity.type
_entity.pdbx_description
1 polymer ?
#
loop_
_entity_poly.entity_id
_entity_poly.type
_entity_poly.pdbx_seq_one_letter_code
_entity_poly.pdbx_strand_id
1 'polypeptide(L)' 'MGARRDRAISVQSFGDAVRWLFLNVPSERMQAVIEDGAPLPSAARLMCDIYWINEGALRRELARFWYPERYRGAC' A
#
# COMPACT_ATOMS: atom_id res chain seq x y z
N MET A 1 30.52 5.38 -6.60
CA MET A 1 29.29 4.67 -7.06
C MET A 1 28.70 3.94 -5.87
N GLY A 2 27.70 4.52 -5.23
CA GLY A 2 27.03 3.89 -4.08
C GLY A 2 26.08 2.81 -4.57
N ALA A 3 26.32 1.56 -4.19
CA ALA A 3 25.39 0.48 -4.43
C ALA A 3 24.07 0.79 -3.69
N ARG A 4 23.09 1.32 -4.41
CA ARG A 4 21.70 1.34 -3.98
C ARG A 4 21.34 -0.14 -3.84
N ARG A 5 21.39 -0.67 -2.62
CA ARG A 5 20.94 -2.03 -2.34
C ARG A 5 19.44 -2.02 -2.65
N ASP A 6 19.09 -2.41 -3.86
CA ASP A 6 17.75 -2.89 -4.20
C ASP A 6 17.51 -4.11 -3.31
N ARG A 7 17.08 -3.84 -2.08
CA ARG A 7 16.53 -4.87 -1.19
C ARG A 7 15.23 -5.29 -1.86
N ALA A 8 15.31 -6.28 -2.74
CA ALA A 8 14.15 -6.98 -3.23
C ALA A 8 13.34 -7.44 -2.00
N ILE A 9 12.15 -6.87 -1.83
CA ILE A 9 11.23 -7.33 -0.80
C ILE A 9 10.58 -8.57 -1.37
N SER A 10 10.87 -9.73 -0.76
CA SER A 10 10.06 -10.92 -0.99
C SER A 10 8.68 -10.64 -0.42
N VAL A 11 7.67 -10.56 -1.28
CA VAL A 11 6.29 -10.37 -0.86
C VAL A 11 5.74 -11.74 -0.45
N GLN A 12 5.71 -12.01 0.85
CA GLN A 12 5.24 -13.29 1.40
C GLN A 12 3.89 -13.17 2.10
N SER A 13 3.50 -11.96 2.47
CA SER A 13 2.23 -11.66 3.13
C SER A 13 1.53 -10.46 2.51
N PHE A 14 0.25 -10.29 2.82
CA PHE A 14 -0.51 -9.10 2.44
C PHE A 14 0.12 -7.81 2.99
N GLY A 15 0.62 -7.84 4.24
CA GLY A 15 1.32 -6.69 4.83
C GLY A 15 2.61 -6.32 4.08
N ASP A 16 3.37 -7.31 3.60
CA ASP A 16 4.55 -7.07 2.76
C ASP A 16 4.18 -6.43 1.42
N ALA A 17 3.07 -6.86 0.81
CA ALA A 17 2.57 -6.31 -0.42
C ALA A 17 2.14 -4.84 -0.24
N VAL A 18 1.44 -4.53 0.86
CA VAL A 18 1.06 -3.16 1.21
C VAL A 18 2.31 -2.30 1.41
N ARG A 19 3.30 -2.80 2.15
CA ARG A 19 4.59 -2.10 2.33
C ARG A 19 5.34 -1.90 1.01
N TRP A 20 5.29 -2.89 0.12
CA TRP A 20 5.89 -2.80 -1.21
C TRP A 20 5.25 -1.67 -2.03
N LEU A 21 3.93 -1.49 -1.96
CA LEU A 21 3.26 -0.36 -2.63
C LEU A 21 3.80 0.98 -2.13
N PHE A 22 3.96 1.17 -0.82
CA PHE A 22 4.50 2.43 -0.28
C PHE A 22 5.94 2.72 -0.68
N LEU A 23 6.71 1.70 -1.08
CA LEU A 23 8.09 1.86 -1.53
C LEU A 23 8.20 2.08 -3.04
N ASN A 24 7.22 1.63 -3.81
CA ASN A 24 7.28 1.61 -5.28
C ASN A 24 6.26 2.52 -5.96
N VAL A 25 5.27 3.03 -5.22
CA VAL A 25 4.32 4.02 -5.69
C VAL A 25 4.72 5.39 -5.11
N PRO A 26 4.82 6.45 -5.93
CA PRO A 26 5.13 7.79 -5.44
C PRO A 26 4.17 8.22 -4.32
N SER A 27 4.72 8.85 -3.28
CA SER A 27 3.96 9.28 -2.09
C SER A 27 2.75 10.14 -2.42
N GLU A 28 2.89 11.09 -3.35
CA GLU A 28 1.79 11.97 -3.80
C GLU A 28 0.63 11.17 -4.39
N ARG A 29 0.95 10.15 -5.20
CA ARG A 29 -0.06 9.27 -5.79
C ARG A 29 -0.73 8.41 -4.73
N MET A 30 0.03 7.94 -3.75
CA MET A 30 -0.51 7.15 -2.65
C MET A 30 -1.45 7.99 -1.77
N GLN A 31 -1.07 9.24 -1.49
CA GLN A 31 -1.92 10.20 -0.80
C GLN A 31 -3.23 10.44 -1.56
N ALA A 32 -3.18 10.70 -2.87
CA ALA A 32 -4.38 10.89 -3.68
C ALA A 32 -5.32 9.68 -3.67
N VAL A 33 -4.77 8.46 -3.60
CA VAL A 33 -5.56 7.23 -3.44
C VAL A 33 -6.19 7.15 -2.04
N ILE A 34 -5.49 7.56 -0.99
CA ILE A 34 -6.00 7.43 0.38
C ILE A 34 -7.01 8.54 0.70
N GLU A 35 -6.76 9.78 0.28
CA GLU A 35 -7.50 10.97 0.70
C GLU A 35 -8.48 11.48 -0.36
N ASP A 36 -8.06 11.52 -1.63
CA ASP A 36 -8.83 12.16 -2.70
C ASP A 36 -9.70 11.18 -3.50
N GLY A 37 -9.72 9.91 -3.11
CA GLY A 37 -10.48 8.87 -3.82
C GLY A 37 -9.93 8.54 -5.21
N ALA A 38 -8.69 8.94 -5.53
CA ALA A 38 -8.10 8.69 -6.84
C ALA A 38 -8.04 7.19 -7.17
N PRO A 39 -8.13 6.78 -8.45
CA PRO A 39 -8.13 5.37 -8.83
C PRO A 39 -6.88 4.61 -8.38
N LEU A 40 -7.06 3.34 -8.01
CA LEU A 40 -5.94 2.49 -7.60
C LEU A 40 -4.88 2.35 -8.72
N PRO A 41 -3.57 2.46 -8.41
CA PRO A 41 -2.52 2.11 -9.36
C PRO A 41 -2.65 0.62 -9.77
N SER A 42 -2.12 0.27 -10.94
CA SER A 42 -2.23 -1.10 -11.48
C SER A 42 -1.72 -2.17 -10.51
N ALA A 43 -0.61 -1.91 -9.82
CA ALA A 43 -0.07 -2.82 -8.81
C ALA A 43 -1.04 -3.04 -7.63
N ALA A 44 -1.74 -2.00 -7.18
CA ALA A 44 -2.72 -2.11 -6.10
C ALA A 44 -3.99 -2.85 -6.56
N ARG A 45 -4.40 -2.68 -7.82
CA ARG A 45 -5.49 -3.48 -8.41
C ARG A 45 -5.12 -4.96 -8.48
N LEU A 46 -3.91 -5.27 -8.94
CA LEU A 46 -3.40 -6.65 -8.95
C LEU A 46 -3.38 -7.26 -7.54
N MET A 47 -3.05 -6.48 -6.52
CA MET A 47 -3.13 -6.95 -5.13
C MET A 47 -4.56 -7.29 -4.70
N CYS A 48 -5.57 -6.52 -5.13
CA CYS A 48 -6.96 -6.87 -4.87
C CYS A 48 -7.30 -8.27 -5.41
N ASP A 49 -6.83 -8.58 -6.62
CA ASP A 49 -7.05 -9.88 -7.26
C ASP A 49 -6.30 -11.01 -6.55
N ILE A 50 -5.01 -10.81 -6.22
CA ILE A 50 -4.16 -11.82 -5.56
C ILE A 50 -4.70 -12.18 -4.17
N TYR A 51 -5.14 -11.19 -3.40
CA TYR A 51 -5.57 -11.37 -2.01
C TYR A 51 -7.10 -11.49 -1.86
N TRP A 52 -7.84 -11.51 -2.96
CA TRP A 52 -9.30 -11.60 -2.98
C TRP A 52 -9.97 -10.55 -2.09
N ILE A 53 -9.51 -9.30 -2.17
CA ILE A 53 -10.08 -8.17 -1.42
C ILE A 53 -10.66 -7.14 -2.39
N ASN A 54 -11.67 -6.40 -1.92
CA ASN A 54 -12.19 -5.27 -2.70
C ASN A 54 -11.36 -4.00 -2.47
N GLU A 55 -11.51 -3.04 -3.40
CA GLU A 55 -10.82 -1.76 -3.37
C GLU A 55 -11.04 -0.97 -2.08
N GLY A 56 -12.26 -0.99 -1.53
CA GLY A 56 -12.57 -0.30 -0.27
C GLY A 56 -11.81 -0.89 0.92
N ALA A 57 -11.65 -2.21 0.96
CA ALA A 57 -10.84 -2.89 1.98
C ALA A 57 -9.35 -2.52 1.84
N LEU A 58 -8.81 -2.54 0.62
CA LEU A 58 -7.42 -2.14 0.38
C LEU A 58 -7.17 -0.68 0.77
N ARG A 59 -8.07 0.25 0.41
CA ARG A 59 -7.95 1.67 0.80
C ARG A 59 -7.90 1.86 2.31
N ARG A 60 -8.71 1.12 3.07
CA ARG A 60 -8.66 1.15 4.54
C ARG A 60 -7.32 0.67 5.08
N GLU A 61 -6.78 -0.41 4.51
CA GLU A 61 -5.47 -0.95 4.91
C GLU A 61 -4.33 0.03 4.58
N LEU A 62 -4.38 0.65 3.40
CA LEU A 62 -3.44 1.72 3.03
C LEU A 62 -3.54 2.91 4.00
N ALA A 63 -4.76 3.34 4.36
CA ALA A 63 -4.98 4.42 5.31
C ALA A 63 -4.44 4.08 6.73
N ARG A 64 -4.60 2.82 7.18
CA ARG A 64 -4.06 2.34 8.45
C ARG A 64 -2.53 2.37 8.47
N PHE A 65 -1.89 1.95 7.38
CA PHE A 65 -0.43 1.99 7.24
C PHE A 65 0.11 3.42 7.16
N TRP A 66 -0.60 4.32 6.49
CA TRP A 66 -0.17 5.71 6.30
C TRP A 66 -0.41 6.58 7.56
N TYR A 67 -1.50 6.32 8.29
CA TYR A 67 -1.85 7.02 9.52
C TYR A 67 -1.94 6.09 10.75
N PRO A 68 -0.84 5.45 11.17
CA PRO A 68 -0.87 4.45 12.23
C PRO A 68 -1.41 5.01 13.57
N GLU A 69 -1.14 6.28 13.87
CA GLU A 69 -1.62 6.93 15.10
C GLU A 69 -3.13 7.19 15.10
N ARG A 70 -3.75 7.43 13.94
CA ARG A 70 -5.22 7.61 13.83
C ARG A 70 -5.99 6.30 14.01
N TYR A 71 -5.34 5.17 13.73
CA TYR A 71 -5.98 3.86 13.73
C TYR A 71 -5.51 2.93 14.86
N ARG A 72 -4.65 3.42 15.76
CA ARG A 72 -4.10 2.67 16.91
C ARG A 72 -5.12 2.25 17.98
N GLY A 73 -6.37 2.73 17.90
CA GLY A 73 -7.44 2.47 18.87
C GLY A 73 -8.70 1.84 18.28
N ALA A 74 -8.70 1.42 17.01
CA ALA A 74 -9.83 0.75 16.36
C ALA A 74 -9.61 -0.77 16.32
N CYS A 75 -9.59 -1.39 17.49
CA CYS A 75 -9.66 -2.84 17.69
C CYS A 75 -10.86 -3.16 18.59
#